data_AF-A0AA43KV60-F1
#
_entry.id   AF-A0AA43KV60-F1
#
_cell.length_a   1.000
_cell.length_b   1.000
_cell.length_c   1.000
_cell.angle_alpha   90.00
_cell.angle_beta   90.00
_cell.angle_gamma   90.00
#
_symmetry.space_group_name_H-M   'P 1'
#
loop_
_entity.id
_entity.type
_entity.pdbx_description
1 polymer ?
#
loop_
_entity_poly.entity_id
_entity_poly.type
_entity_poly.pdbx_seq_one_letter_code
_entity_poly.pdbx_strand_id
1 'polypeptide(L)'
;MKLSKFDIGAEVISILTKGMYPDPKDTLREYIQNGVDAKSKKIILKIRQDSVTIQDNGIGMNHDVLRKAVRIGVSDKNPTKNVGFMGIGIYSAFHLCERLVIFSRGSLGIPNRLEMDFQGMKDVLLKQKELRLKGEITSEQLMDLQTLLQNFVSLSEDGDLSSSDFPVQGTRVELVGISPYFYNEISEFKEVAQYLRDVVPLRFDHVNFKWGKLIEDKITKICEEHNSKFELIDLDLQINSQLESLYKPYKNSDFDKAGNPQSPEFRELKQGTAFFGVAWGCLSSDRKKIINKDLRGFLIRKQGFAIGKRESIVNYFPRANTFFDRYIGEIIIVNTDILPNASRNDIEYSALRTSFYNSLTEVAKQYDEIAEKFQNDEKADEVLAEMAEKIKKLNLEVSQNQQNSSLLLMNNVEIKGVIKTLFDRIKTKRLKEGTFDSAKALLKQAEDIDKIIRDNIKIANTGKRKKNAKTSNKVTTVDIARNLSNIELSPLPQNKNYESLINLLVDLELNIDNNQERLFSIIDEMFIQALAENKQNYYELLNDLLKEYQRQED
;
A
#
# COMPACT_ATOMS: atom_id res chain seq x y z
N MET A 1 -5.71 54.10 10.61
CA MET A 1 -4.74 53.42 11.49
C MET A 1 -3.64 52.84 10.62
N LYS A 2 -2.36 53.08 10.95
CA LYS A 2 -1.21 52.42 10.28
C LYS A 2 -0.68 51.35 11.22
N LEU A 3 -0.43 50.15 10.69
CA LEU A 3 0.22 49.07 11.44
C LEU A 3 1.72 49.35 11.57
N SER A 4 2.33 48.77 12.60
CA SER A 4 3.76 48.80 12.93
C SER A 4 4.28 47.37 13.11
N LYS A 5 5.60 47.22 13.24
CA LYS A 5 6.21 45.90 13.51
C LYS A 5 5.70 45.26 14.81
N PHE A 6 5.24 46.06 15.78
CA PHE A 6 4.75 45.57 17.08
C PHE A 6 3.34 44.96 17.02
N ASP A 7 2.63 45.04 15.88
CA ASP A 7 1.33 44.38 15.71
C ASP A 7 1.45 42.86 15.50
N ILE A 8 2.65 42.35 15.23
CA ILE A 8 2.95 40.91 15.12
C ILE A 8 3.95 40.54 16.21
N GLY A 9 3.45 39.94 17.28
CA GLY A 9 4.27 39.44 18.39
C GLY A 9 5.15 38.26 17.98
N ALA A 10 6.35 38.19 18.53
CA ALA A 10 7.32 37.14 18.22
C ALA A 10 6.82 35.72 18.54
N GLU A 11 5.92 35.55 19.51
CA GLU A 11 5.33 34.26 19.91
C GLU A 11 4.64 33.52 18.74
N VAL A 12 4.24 34.22 17.68
CA VAL A 12 3.59 33.60 16.51
C VAL A 12 4.44 32.48 15.90
N ILE A 13 5.77 32.59 15.94
CA ILE A 13 6.68 31.55 15.42
C ILE A 13 6.55 30.24 16.20
N SER A 14 6.47 30.34 17.53
CA SER A 14 6.32 29.22 18.45
C SER A 14 4.94 28.56 18.27
N ILE A 15 3.88 29.36 18.12
CA ILE A 15 2.50 28.89 17.92
C ILE A 15 2.36 28.12 16.60
N LEU A 16 2.83 28.70 15.49
CA LEU A 16 2.71 28.07 14.17
C LEU A 16 3.47 26.75 14.10
N THR A 17 4.72 26.75 14.56
CA THR A 17 5.59 25.57 14.48
C THR A 17 5.09 24.43 15.38
N LYS A 18 4.62 24.72 16.59
CA LYS A 18 4.06 23.72 17.50
C LYS A 18 2.76 23.10 17.01
N GLY A 19 1.91 23.89 16.35
CA GLY A 19 0.62 23.41 15.83
C GLY A 19 0.76 22.57 14.56
N MET A 20 1.77 22.85 13.72
CA MET A 20 1.93 22.22 12.41
C MET A 20 2.85 21.00 12.40
N TYR A 21 3.77 20.90 13.36
CA TYR A 21 4.75 19.82 13.42
C TYR A 21 4.66 19.10 14.78
N PRO A 22 3.60 18.30 15.00
CA PRO A 22 3.41 17.58 16.25
C PRO A 22 4.36 16.39 16.39
N ASP A 23 4.79 15.77 15.28
CA ASP A 23 5.77 14.68 15.25
C ASP A 23 7.15 15.24 14.83
N PRO A 24 8.22 15.05 15.61
CA PRO A 24 9.56 15.54 15.26
C PRO A 24 10.11 14.94 13.95
N LYS A 25 9.58 13.81 13.48
CA LYS A 25 9.94 13.21 12.18
C LYS A 25 9.40 14.03 11.00
N ASP A 26 8.35 14.83 11.19
CA ASP A 26 7.85 15.75 10.17
C ASP A 26 8.89 16.81 9.80
N THR A 27 9.71 17.25 10.77
CA THR A 27 10.85 18.14 10.51
C THR A 27 11.87 17.49 9.57
N LEU A 28 12.17 16.19 9.74
CA LEU A 28 13.06 15.45 8.84
C LEU A 28 12.47 15.39 7.42
N ARG A 29 11.17 15.09 7.32
CA ARG A 29 10.43 15.09 6.06
C ARG A 29 10.49 16.45 5.36
N GLU A 30 10.35 17.56 6.09
CA GLU A 30 10.40 18.91 5.51
C GLU A 30 11.77 19.22 4.89
N TYR A 31 12.87 18.91 5.57
CA TYR A 31 14.21 19.14 5.01
C TYR A 31 14.52 18.20 3.84
N ILE A 32 14.08 16.95 3.88
CA ILE A 32 14.16 16.03 2.73
C ILE A 32 13.39 16.58 1.54
N GLN A 33 12.18 17.10 1.76
CA GLN A 33 11.38 17.70 0.71
C GLN A 33 12.03 18.94 0.10
N ASN A 34 12.70 19.76 0.90
CA ASN A 34 13.47 20.89 0.36
C ASN A 34 14.58 20.42 -0.59
N GLY A 35 15.23 19.29 -0.30
CA GLY A 35 16.18 18.65 -1.21
C GLY A 35 15.52 18.17 -2.51
N VAL A 36 14.34 17.55 -2.42
CA VAL A 36 13.57 17.11 -3.60
C VAL A 36 13.12 18.30 -4.46
N ASP A 37 12.57 19.35 -3.87
CA ASP A 37 12.20 20.60 -4.56
C ASP A 37 13.44 21.23 -5.24
N ALA A 38 14.64 21.06 -4.65
CA ALA A 38 15.92 21.46 -5.22
C ALA A 38 16.49 20.49 -6.27
N LYS A 39 15.68 19.53 -6.75
CA LYS A 39 16.04 18.52 -7.77
C LYS A 39 17.19 17.61 -7.36
N SER A 40 17.32 17.35 -6.06
CA SER A 40 18.29 16.37 -5.57
C SER A 40 17.89 14.96 -5.99
N LYS A 41 18.87 14.18 -6.43
CA LYS A 41 18.71 12.74 -6.70
C LYS A 41 19.09 11.88 -5.51
N LYS A 42 19.96 12.39 -4.65
CA LYS A 42 20.51 11.68 -3.50
C LYS A 42 20.51 12.56 -2.27
N ILE A 43 19.91 12.04 -1.20
CA ILE A 43 19.88 12.66 0.12
C ILE A 43 20.54 11.72 1.13
N ILE A 44 21.29 12.30 2.05
CA ILE A 44 21.94 11.59 3.16
C ILE A 44 21.42 12.20 4.46
N LEU A 45 20.75 11.38 5.28
CA LEU A 45 20.26 11.75 6.59
C LEU A 45 21.11 11.04 7.65
N LYS A 46 21.75 11.80 8.54
CA LYS A 46 22.55 11.28 9.65
C LYS A 46 21.99 11.79 10.96
N ILE A 47 21.79 10.89 11.91
CA ILE A 47 21.37 11.21 13.28
C ILE A 47 22.42 10.62 14.23
N ARG A 48 23.04 11.48 15.04
CA ARG A 48 24.09 11.09 15.99
C ARG A 48 23.99 11.97 17.23
N GLN A 49 23.84 11.33 18.39
CA GLN A 49 23.74 12.02 19.67
C GLN A 49 22.72 13.18 19.56
N ASP A 50 23.07 14.38 19.97
CA ASP A 50 22.24 15.58 19.94
C ASP A 50 22.26 16.32 18.59
N SER A 51 22.56 15.64 17.48
CA SER A 51 22.66 16.26 16.16
C SER A 51 21.98 15.47 15.03
N VAL A 52 21.40 16.22 14.09
CA VAL A 52 20.85 15.71 12.84
C VAL A 52 21.49 16.45 11.67
N THR A 53 21.94 15.73 10.66
CA THR A 53 22.44 16.29 9.40
C THR A 53 21.63 15.76 8.23
N ILE A 54 21.09 16.65 7.40
CA ILE A 54 20.42 16.32 6.14
C ILE A 54 21.22 16.97 5.02
N GLN A 55 21.78 16.17 4.12
CA GLN A 55 22.58 16.66 3.01
C GLN A 55 22.01 16.20 1.67
N ASP A 56 21.77 17.15 0.77
CA ASP A 56 21.33 16.91 -0.59
C ASP A 56 22.42 17.26 -1.62
N ASN A 57 22.25 16.74 -2.83
CA ASN A 57 23.06 17.08 -4.00
C ASN A 57 22.29 17.89 -5.05
N GLY A 58 21.32 18.70 -4.61
CA GLY A 58 20.47 19.51 -5.46
C GLY A 58 21.18 20.74 -6.03
N ILE A 59 20.39 21.69 -6.53
CA ILE A 59 20.90 22.90 -7.18
C ILE A 59 21.60 23.88 -6.22
N GLY A 60 21.38 23.75 -4.91
CA GLY A 60 21.88 24.67 -3.88
C GLY A 60 21.22 26.05 -3.92
N MET A 61 21.65 26.92 -3.02
CA MET A 61 21.17 28.30 -2.83
C MET A 61 22.37 29.27 -2.82
N ASN A 62 22.14 30.49 -3.30
CA ASN A 62 23.07 31.61 -3.12
C ASN A 62 22.62 32.48 -1.93
N HIS A 63 23.41 33.52 -1.63
CA HIS A 63 23.14 34.47 -0.57
C HIS A 63 21.70 35.02 -0.59
N ASP A 64 21.25 35.54 -1.73
CA ASP A 64 19.91 36.13 -1.88
C ASP A 64 18.78 35.13 -1.59
N VAL A 65 18.92 33.90 -2.09
CA VAL A 65 17.93 32.83 -1.86
C VAL A 65 17.90 32.45 -0.38
N LEU A 66 19.06 32.33 0.28
CA LEU A 66 19.11 32.07 1.73
C LEU A 66 18.51 33.22 2.53
N ARG A 67 18.81 34.48 2.19
CA ARG A 67 18.21 35.65 2.84
C ARG A 67 16.69 35.64 2.73
N LYS A 68 16.16 35.22 1.58
CA LYS A 68 14.72 35.09 1.34
C LYS A 68 14.12 33.93 2.12
N ALA A 69 14.85 32.83 2.31
CA ALA A 69 14.40 31.66 3.07
C ALA A 69 14.13 31.98 4.57
N VAL A 70 14.74 33.03 5.13
CA VAL A 70 14.47 33.51 6.49
C VAL A 70 13.05 34.09 6.65
N ARG A 71 12.39 34.51 5.57
CA ARG A 71 11.04 35.08 5.65
C ARG A 71 10.04 34.05 6.16
N ILE A 72 9.05 34.51 6.92
CA ILE A 72 7.98 33.68 7.48
C ILE A 72 6.70 33.93 6.70
N GLY A 73 6.08 32.86 6.18
CA GLY A 73 4.83 32.94 5.44
C GLY A 73 4.95 33.60 4.06
N VAL A 74 6.19 33.84 3.60
CA VAL A 74 6.48 34.41 2.27
C VAL A 74 7.34 33.43 1.53
N SER A 75 6.79 32.85 0.47
CA SER A 75 7.49 31.88 -0.37
C SER A 75 7.60 32.41 -1.79
N ASP A 76 8.83 32.49 -2.29
CA ASP A 76 9.10 32.77 -3.71
C ASP A 76 8.94 31.51 -4.58
N LYS A 77 8.73 30.34 -3.94
CA LYS A 77 8.48 29.08 -4.65
C LYS A 77 7.09 29.15 -5.29
N ASN A 78 7.03 28.82 -6.59
CA ASN A 78 5.75 28.67 -7.27
C ASN A 78 4.94 27.55 -6.57
N PRO A 79 3.76 27.86 -5.99
CA PRO A 79 2.96 26.87 -5.27
C PRO A 79 2.54 25.71 -6.17
N THR A 80 2.49 25.94 -7.48
CA THR A 80 2.13 24.89 -8.41
C THR A 80 3.29 23.88 -8.58
N LYS A 81 4.53 24.33 -8.64
CA LYS A 81 5.68 23.45 -8.96
C LYS A 81 6.35 22.80 -7.76
N ASN A 82 6.25 23.39 -6.57
CA ASN A 82 7.02 22.97 -5.40
C ASN A 82 6.09 22.48 -4.30
N VAL A 83 6.44 21.36 -3.66
CA VAL A 83 5.59 20.75 -2.63
C VAL A 83 5.60 21.59 -1.34
N GLY A 84 6.71 22.27 -1.04
CA GLY A 84 6.84 23.15 0.13
C GLY A 84 6.67 24.62 -0.24
N PHE A 85 5.44 25.14 -0.24
CA PHE A 85 5.15 26.52 -0.69
C PHE A 85 4.70 27.48 0.42
N MET A 86 4.52 27.02 1.66
CA MET A 86 3.95 27.83 2.74
C MET A 86 4.94 28.82 3.38
N GLY A 87 6.25 28.70 3.10
CA GLY A 87 7.24 29.66 3.58
C GLY A 87 7.50 29.63 5.09
N ILE A 88 7.27 28.50 5.76
CA ILE A 88 7.55 28.31 7.18
C ILE A 88 8.38 27.05 7.50
N GLY A 89 8.61 26.17 6.52
CA GLY A 89 9.21 24.85 6.74
C GLY A 89 10.63 24.89 7.31
N ILE A 90 11.40 25.96 7.07
CA ILE A 90 12.73 26.14 7.69
C ILE A 90 12.65 26.21 9.22
N TYR A 91 11.54 26.72 9.76
CA TYR A 91 11.29 26.85 11.19
C TYR A 91 10.64 25.60 11.80
N SER A 92 10.42 24.53 11.03
CA SER A 92 9.91 23.25 11.55
C SER A 92 10.82 22.65 12.64
N ALA A 93 12.10 23.03 12.70
CA ALA A 93 13.02 22.63 13.75
C ALA A 93 13.04 23.52 15.01
N PHE A 94 12.23 24.59 15.07
CA PHE A 94 12.28 25.58 16.16
C PHE A 94 12.18 24.97 17.57
N HIS A 95 11.26 24.01 17.75
CA HIS A 95 11.11 23.28 19.02
C HIS A 95 12.04 22.06 19.12
N LEU A 96 12.53 21.56 17.99
CA LEU A 96 13.32 20.32 17.91
C LEU A 96 14.77 20.50 18.36
N CYS A 97 15.40 21.63 18.02
CA CYS A 97 16.82 21.86 18.30
C CYS A 97 17.08 23.22 18.96
N GLU A 98 18.29 23.39 19.50
CA GLU A 98 18.81 24.66 20.00
C GLU A 98 19.27 25.56 18.85
N ARG A 99 19.84 24.98 17.79
CA ARG A 99 20.44 25.73 16.70
C ARG A 99 20.23 25.03 15.36
N LEU A 100 19.93 25.83 14.33
CA LEU A 100 19.83 25.40 12.94
C LEU A 100 20.95 26.05 12.13
N VAL A 101 21.70 25.24 11.38
CA VAL A 101 22.73 25.73 10.46
C VAL A 101 22.46 25.17 9.07
N ILE A 102 22.48 26.02 8.06
CA ILE A 102 22.29 25.64 6.66
C ILE A 102 23.51 26.10 5.89
N PHE A 103 24.26 25.13 5.37
CA PHE A 103 25.29 25.36 4.36
C PHE A 103 24.70 25.12 2.98
N SER A 104 24.96 26.00 2.03
CA SER A 104 24.52 25.80 0.66
C SER A 104 25.51 26.37 -0.34
N ARG A 105 25.67 25.67 -1.46
CA ARG A 105 26.52 26.09 -2.58
C ARG A 105 25.78 25.90 -3.88
N GLY A 106 25.32 27.02 -4.44
CA GLY A 106 24.64 27.07 -5.74
C GLY A 106 25.60 27.03 -6.94
N SER A 107 25.04 27.23 -8.14
CA SER A 107 25.77 27.19 -9.41
C SER A 107 26.88 28.23 -9.56
N LEU A 108 26.82 29.35 -8.83
CA LEU A 108 27.89 30.35 -8.79
C LEU A 108 29.13 29.89 -8.01
N GLY A 109 29.05 28.74 -7.34
CA GLY A 109 30.19 28.11 -6.67
C GLY A 109 30.61 28.79 -5.37
N ILE A 110 29.88 29.79 -4.88
CA ILE A 110 30.13 30.48 -3.61
C ILE A 110 29.38 29.74 -2.49
N PRO A 111 30.08 29.23 -1.47
CA PRO A 111 29.44 28.62 -0.31
C PRO A 111 28.86 29.70 0.61
N ASN A 112 27.67 29.44 1.13
CA ASN A 112 26.94 30.34 2.02
C ASN A 112 26.49 29.57 3.27
N ARG A 113 26.37 30.27 4.41
CA ARG A 113 25.92 29.73 5.69
C ARG A 113 24.86 30.62 6.33
N LEU A 114 23.71 30.04 6.61
CA LEU A 114 22.64 30.63 7.41
C LEU A 114 22.60 29.93 8.76
N GLU A 115 22.56 30.68 9.85
CA GLU A 115 22.48 30.16 11.22
C GLU A 115 21.32 30.82 11.97
N MET A 116 20.56 30.00 12.71
CA MET A 116 19.46 30.45 13.56
C MET A 116 19.65 29.90 14.97
N ASP A 117 19.70 30.80 15.95
CA ASP A 117 19.75 30.48 17.38
C ASP A 117 18.33 30.36 17.95
N PHE A 118 17.77 29.15 17.87
CA PHE A 118 16.43 28.89 18.39
C PHE A 118 16.39 28.87 19.91
N GLN A 119 17.48 28.50 20.59
CA GLN A 119 17.55 28.53 22.05
C GLN A 119 17.42 29.96 22.56
N GLY A 120 18.22 30.89 22.02
CA GLY A 120 18.12 32.31 22.36
C GLY A 120 16.74 32.90 22.07
N MET A 121 16.13 32.53 20.93
CA MET A 121 14.75 32.92 20.65
C MET A 121 13.75 32.40 21.70
N LYS A 122 13.84 31.12 22.06
CA LYS A 122 12.98 30.48 23.06
C LYS A 122 13.15 31.12 24.44
N ASP A 123 14.38 31.43 24.84
CA ASP A 123 14.68 32.05 26.14
C ASP A 123 14.04 33.44 26.27
N VAL A 124 14.08 34.24 25.20
CA VAL A 124 13.40 35.54 25.17
C VAL A 124 11.88 35.37 25.34
N LEU A 125 11.27 34.45 24.59
CA LEU A 125 9.83 34.20 24.65
C LEU A 125 9.39 33.67 26.02
N LEU A 126 10.15 32.71 26.59
CA LEU A 126 9.89 32.15 27.92
C LEU A 126 9.98 33.23 29.00
N LYS A 127 11.05 34.04 28.99
CA LYS A 127 11.21 35.16 29.92
C LYS A 127 10.07 36.17 29.81
N GLN A 128 9.65 36.54 28.60
CA GLN A 128 8.52 37.43 28.40
C GLN A 128 7.21 36.82 28.92
N LYS A 129 6.99 35.53 28.71
CA LYS A 129 5.83 34.80 29.24
C LYS A 129 5.81 34.81 30.78
N GLU A 130 6.94 34.55 31.42
CA GLU A 130 7.05 34.59 32.90
C GLU A 130 6.77 35.99 33.46
N LEU A 131 7.35 37.03 32.87
CA LEU A 131 7.11 38.42 33.28
C LEU A 131 5.63 38.81 33.12
N ARG A 132 4.98 38.34 32.04
CA ARG A 132 3.54 38.57 31.82
C ARG A 132 2.69 37.91 32.91
N LEU A 133 3.02 36.67 33.29
CA LEU A 133 2.32 35.96 34.36
C LEU A 133 2.46 36.66 35.72
N LYS A 134 3.57 37.36 35.95
CA LYS A 134 3.81 38.18 37.14
C LYS A 134 3.24 39.61 37.05
N GLY A 135 2.72 40.01 35.89
CA GLY A 135 2.24 41.38 35.65
C GLY A 135 3.37 42.43 35.54
N GLU A 136 4.61 42.00 35.31
CA GLU A 136 5.81 42.86 35.28
C GLU A 136 6.09 43.47 33.89
N ILE A 137 5.35 43.04 32.86
CA ILE A 137 5.49 43.52 31.48
C ILE A 137 4.12 43.66 30.81
N THR A 138 3.95 44.68 29.99
CA THR A 138 2.73 44.91 29.20
C THR A 138 2.87 44.38 27.77
N SER A 139 1.76 44.27 27.04
CA SER A 139 1.75 43.83 25.65
C SER A 139 2.60 44.72 24.72
N GLU A 140 2.73 46.02 25.04
CA GLU A 140 3.51 46.99 24.26
C GLU A 140 5.03 46.79 24.38
N GLN A 141 5.47 46.09 25.42
CA GLN A 141 6.89 45.81 25.68
C GLN A 141 7.33 44.45 25.14
N LEU A 142 6.43 43.70 24.50
CA LEU A 142 6.74 42.40 23.90
C LEU A 142 7.62 42.56 22.68
N MET A 143 8.47 41.56 22.45
CA MET A 143 9.37 41.59 21.30
C MET A 143 8.55 41.31 20.05
N ASP A 144 8.73 42.15 19.03
CA ASP A 144 8.16 41.89 17.72
C ASP A 144 8.96 40.82 16.96
N LEU A 145 8.29 40.12 16.05
CA LEU A 145 8.89 39.03 15.29
C LEU A 145 10.11 39.48 14.49
N GLN A 146 10.09 40.69 13.91
CA GLN A 146 11.20 41.19 13.12
C GLN A 146 12.44 41.39 13.98
N THR A 147 12.31 42.02 15.16
CA THR A 147 13.41 42.22 16.11
C THR A 147 13.95 40.88 16.62
N LEU A 148 13.09 39.90 16.90
CA LEU A 148 13.53 38.55 17.29
C LEU A 148 14.42 37.94 16.20
N LEU A 149 13.95 37.92 14.95
CA LEU A 149 14.72 37.36 13.83
C LEU A 149 16.03 38.11 13.60
N GLN A 150 16.05 39.43 13.72
CA GLN A 150 17.26 40.23 13.57
C GLN A 150 18.34 39.89 14.61
N ASN A 151 17.94 39.55 15.83
CA ASN A 151 18.89 39.26 16.91
C ASN A 151 19.46 37.84 16.85
N PHE A 152 18.71 36.88 16.30
CA PHE A 152 19.02 35.45 16.42
C PHE A 152 19.18 34.74 15.08
N VAL A 153 19.20 35.46 13.96
CA VAL A 153 19.49 34.91 12.63
C VAL A 153 20.70 35.61 12.03
N SER A 154 21.70 34.83 11.62
CA SER A 154 22.91 35.32 10.97
C SER A 154 23.10 34.65 9.61
N LEU A 155 23.54 35.43 8.63
CA LEU A 155 23.85 34.97 7.27
C LEU A 155 25.29 35.41 6.97
N SER A 156 26.10 34.49 6.45
CA SER A 156 27.45 34.80 5.98
C SER A 156 27.41 35.75 4.80
N GLU A 157 28.33 36.70 4.73
CA GLU A 157 28.53 37.53 3.54
C GLU A 157 29.41 36.81 2.50
N ASP A 158 29.36 37.28 1.25
CA ASP A 158 30.18 36.72 0.18
C ASP A 158 31.68 36.87 0.51
N GLY A 159 32.38 35.74 0.60
CA GLY A 159 33.81 35.69 0.94
C GLY A 159 34.13 35.29 2.37
N ASP A 160 33.14 35.23 3.26
CA ASP A 160 33.32 34.73 4.65
C ASP A 160 33.66 33.23 4.69
N LEU A 161 33.28 32.50 3.64
CA LEU A 161 33.48 31.06 3.51
C LEU A 161 34.29 30.74 2.26
N SER A 162 35.22 29.81 2.42
CA SER A 162 36.03 29.25 1.35
C SER A 162 35.38 27.98 0.78
N SER A 163 35.80 27.59 -0.43
CA SER A 163 35.37 26.30 -1.01
C SER A 163 35.76 25.09 -0.16
N SER A 164 36.75 25.20 0.73
CA SER A 164 37.10 24.14 1.69
C SER A 164 36.07 23.99 2.81
N ASP A 165 35.35 25.06 3.18
CA ASP A 165 34.34 25.01 4.25
C ASP A 165 33.10 24.22 3.84
N PHE A 166 32.73 24.31 2.55
CA PHE A 166 31.67 23.50 1.95
C PHE A 166 31.97 23.20 0.47
N PRO A 167 32.67 22.09 0.17
CA PRO A 167 33.18 21.82 -1.17
C PRO A 167 32.14 21.29 -2.15
N VAL A 168 31.04 20.73 -1.65
CA VAL A 168 30.02 20.07 -2.48
C VAL A 168 28.96 21.06 -2.97
N GLN A 169 28.41 20.79 -4.16
CA GLN A 169 27.18 21.46 -4.61
C GLN A 169 25.98 20.86 -3.88
N GLY A 170 24.97 21.70 -3.59
CA GLY A 170 23.75 21.29 -2.90
C GLY A 170 23.59 22.02 -1.57
N THR A 171 22.83 21.42 -0.65
CA THR A 171 22.58 21.99 0.69
C THR A 171 22.84 20.94 1.77
N ARG A 172 23.37 21.39 2.91
CA ARG A 172 23.47 20.62 4.14
C ARG A 172 22.81 21.39 5.27
N VAL A 173 21.80 20.79 5.88
CA VAL A 173 21.11 21.27 7.08
C VAL A 173 21.64 20.53 8.29
N GLU A 174 22.00 21.26 9.34
CA GLU A 174 22.47 20.74 10.61
C GLU A 174 21.56 21.25 11.73
N LEU A 175 20.93 20.32 12.45
CA LEU A 175 20.19 20.59 13.68
C LEU A 175 21.10 20.20 14.84
N VAL A 176 21.38 21.16 15.73
CA VAL A 176 22.34 21.00 16.84
C VAL A 176 21.63 21.26 18.16
N GLY A 177 21.95 20.45 19.17
CA GLY A 177 21.27 20.49 20.46
C GLY A 177 19.84 19.99 20.33
N ILE A 178 19.65 18.78 19.80
CA ILE A 178 18.32 18.15 19.77
C ILE A 178 17.78 18.05 21.18
N SER A 179 16.55 18.53 21.38
CA SER A 179 15.90 18.50 22.68
C SER A 179 15.80 17.05 23.19
N PRO A 180 16.17 16.77 24.46
CA PRO A 180 16.05 15.44 25.05
C PRO A 180 14.64 14.86 25.01
N TYR A 181 13.61 15.72 24.97
CA TYR A 181 12.21 15.30 24.87
C TYR A 181 11.87 14.63 23.53
N PHE A 182 12.53 15.03 22.44
CA PHE A 182 12.26 14.51 21.10
C PHE A 182 13.31 13.49 20.64
N TYR A 183 14.46 13.41 21.32
CA TYR A 183 15.57 12.58 20.89
C TYR A 183 15.15 11.12 20.68
N ASN A 184 14.44 10.54 21.65
CA ASN A 184 14.00 9.14 21.59
C ASN A 184 13.18 8.84 20.32
N GLU A 185 12.31 9.76 19.91
CA GLU A 185 11.43 9.61 18.74
C GLU A 185 12.17 9.68 17.39
N ILE A 186 13.38 10.27 17.38
CA ILE A 186 14.21 10.39 16.18
C ILE A 186 15.51 9.57 16.25
N SER A 187 15.77 8.88 17.37
CA SER A 187 16.96 8.05 17.57
C SER A 187 16.73 6.56 17.34
N GLU A 188 15.47 6.11 17.28
CA GLU A 188 15.15 4.72 16.97
C GLU A 188 15.18 4.46 15.47
N PHE A 189 16.19 3.71 15.03
CA PHE A 189 16.45 3.44 13.61
C PHE A 189 15.23 2.86 12.89
N LYS A 190 14.58 1.85 13.48
CA LYS A 190 13.43 1.19 12.83
C LYS A 190 12.25 2.13 12.67
N GLU A 191 11.96 2.95 13.67
CA GLU A 191 10.84 3.88 13.66
C GLU A 191 11.05 5.00 12.63
N VAL A 192 12.24 5.61 12.64
CA VAL A 192 12.60 6.66 11.66
C VAL A 192 12.64 6.09 10.25
N ALA A 193 13.27 4.93 10.05
CA ALA A 193 13.30 4.29 8.74
C ALA A 193 11.88 4.00 8.23
N GLN A 194 11.01 3.42 9.07
CA GLN A 194 9.64 3.11 8.68
C GLN A 194 8.86 4.37 8.30
N TYR A 195 8.90 5.41 9.15
CA TYR A 195 8.27 6.69 8.85
C TYR A 195 8.74 7.27 7.50
N LEU A 196 10.05 7.27 7.24
CA LEU A 196 10.60 7.79 5.99
C LEU A 196 10.19 6.96 4.77
N ARG A 197 10.13 5.63 4.89
CA ARG A 197 9.60 4.74 3.83
C ARG A 197 8.16 5.06 3.47
N ASP A 198 7.36 5.44 4.47
CA ASP A 198 5.96 5.77 4.29
C ASP A 198 5.79 7.16 3.66
N VAL A 199 6.58 8.16 4.06
CA VAL A 199 6.32 9.55 3.65
C VAL A 199 7.14 10.07 2.47
N VAL A 200 8.32 9.52 2.18
CA VAL A 200 9.28 10.08 1.19
C VAL A 200 9.13 9.43 -0.21
N PRO A 201 9.40 10.15 -1.32
CA PRO A 201 9.44 9.61 -2.69
C PRO A 201 10.66 8.68 -2.96
N LEU A 202 10.75 7.56 -2.24
CA LEU A 202 11.84 6.59 -2.41
C LEU A 202 11.67 5.73 -3.67
N ARG A 203 12.78 5.18 -4.18
CA ARG A 203 12.76 4.11 -5.19
C ARG A 203 12.17 2.82 -4.64
N PHE A 204 11.70 1.95 -5.53
CA PHE A 204 11.34 0.59 -5.16
C PHE A 204 12.60 -0.26 -4.97
N ASP A 205 12.52 -1.23 -4.06
CA ASP A 205 13.53 -2.28 -3.94
C ASP A 205 13.31 -3.31 -5.06
N HIS A 206 14.10 -3.23 -6.13
CA HIS A 206 13.96 -4.12 -7.29
C HIS A 206 14.36 -5.57 -6.99
N VAL A 207 15.03 -5.83 -5.85
CA VAL A 207 15.40 -7.18 -5.40
C VAL A 207 14.22 -7.83 -4.69
N ASN A 208 13.60 -7.12 -3.75
CA ASN A 208 12.51 -7.66 -2.93
C ASN A 208 11.11 -7.49 -3.53
N PHE A 209 10.96 -6.63 -4.55
CA PHE A 209 9.69 -6.40 -5.22
C PHE A 209 9.82 -6.42 -6.74
N LYS A 210 9.32 -7.50 -7.35
CA LYS A 210 9.53 -7.82 -8.78
C LYS A 210 8.93 -6.78 -9.73
N TRP A 211 7.89 -6.07 -9.30
CA TRP A 211 7.18 -5.08 -10.12
C TRP A 211 7.73 -3.66 -9.97
N GLY A 212 8.67 -3.42 -9.06
CA GLY A 212 9.16 -2.07 -8.75
C GLY A 212 9.63 -1.31 -9.99
N LYS A 213 10.47 -1.94 -10.82
CA LYS A 213 10.98 -1.32 -12.05
C LYS A 213 9.87 -1.01 -13.06
N LEU A 214 8.94 -1.94 -13.26
CA LEU A 214 7.80 -1.75 -14.17
C LEU A 214 6.92 -0.57 -13.75
N ILE A 215 6.68 -0.43 -12.44
CA ILE A 215 5.87 0.67 -11.87
C ILE A 215 6.56 2.01 -12.09
N GLU A 216 7.85 2.11 -11.76
CA GLU A 216 8.65 3.33 -11.98
C GLU A 216 8.61 3.78 -13.46
N ASP A 217 8.87 2.85 -14.38
CA ASP A 217 8.93 3.14 -15.81
C ASP A 217 7.56 3.54 -16.36
N LYS A 218 6.48 2.87 -15.92
CA LYS A 218 5.12 3.14 -16.39
C LYS A 218 4.58 4.47 -15.86
N ILE A 219 4.83 4.81 -14.60
CA ILE A 219 4.47 6.12 -14.03
C ILE A 219 5.19 7.23 -14.78
N THR A 220 6.50 7.07 -15.01
CA THR A 220 7.32 8.04 -15.75
C THR A 220 6.73 8.29 -17.13
N LYS A 221 6.46 7.22 -17.88
CA LYS A 221 5.87 7.30 -19.22
C LYS A 221 4.52 8.03 -19.23
N ILE A 222 3.59 7.67 -18.34
CA ILE A 222 2.27 8.32 -18.26
C ILE A 222 2.43 9.81 -17.91
N CYS A 223 3.34 10.16 -17.00
CA CYS A 223 3.59 11.55 -16.66
C CYS A 223 4.14 12.35 -17.87
N GLU A 224 5.09 11.78 -18.60
CA GLU A 224 5.69 12.41 -19.79
C GLU A 224 4.65 12.64 -20.90
N GLU A 225 3.75 11.69 -21.15
CA GLU A 225 2.64 11.82 -22.11
C GLU A 225 1.72 13.02 -21.79
N HIS A 226 1.63 13.41 -20.51
CA HIS A 226 0.85 14.54 -20.02
C HIS A 226 1.70 15.77 -19.65
N ASN A 227 2.94 15.88 -20.17
CA ASN A 227 3.88 16.98 -19.89
C ASN A 227 4.12 17.23 -18.39
N SER A 228 3.97 16.20 -17.58
CA SER A 228 4.19 16.20 -16.14
C SER A 228 5.49 15.46 -15.81
N LYS A 229 6.04 15.72 -14.63
CA LYS A 229 7.24 15.03 -14.14
C LYS A 229 6.95 14.40 -12.79
N PHE A 230 7.55 13.24 -12.58
CA PHE A 230 7.56 12.51 -11.32
C PHE A 230 8.99 12.00 -11.10
N GLU A 231 9.56 12.31 -9.95
CA GLU A 231 10.95 11.95 -9.62
C GLU A 231 11.00 11.22 -8.28
N LEU A 232 11.85 10.21 -8.23
CA LEU A 232 12.16 9.43 -7.03
C LEU A 232 13.61 9.68 -6.64
N ILE A 233 13.89 9.59 -5.34
CA ILE A 233 15.22 9.84 -4.78
C ILE A 233 15.83 8.59 -4.15
N ASP A 234 17.15 8.62 -4.04
CA ASP A 234 17.93 7.72 -3.20
C ASP A 234 18.15 8.39 -1.84
N LEU A 235 17.80 7.70 -0.75
CA LEU A 235 17.95 8.21 0.61
C LEU A 235 18.80 7.23 1.44
N ASP A 236 19.96 7.68 1.90
CA ASP A 236 20.79 6.95 2.85
C ASP A 236 20.50 7.43 4.26
N LEU A 237 20.01 6.55 5.13
CA LEU A 237 19.77 6.81 6.55
C LEU A 237 20.90 6.23 7.39
N GLN A 238 21.52 7.08 8.21
CA GLN A 238 22.46 6.67 9.24
C GLN A 238 21.96 7.11 10.61
N ILE A 239 21.75 6.17 11.53
CA ILE A 239 21.53 6.50 12.95
C ILE A 239 22.58 5.79 13.79
N ASN A 240 23.37 6.57 14.53
CA ASN A 240 24.52 6.07 15.28
C ASN A 240 25.44 5.22 14.38
N SER A 241 25.54 3.92 14.65
CA SER A 241 26.34 2.97 13.86
C SER A 241 25.57 2.25 12.75
N GLN A 242 24.24 2.35 12.72
CA GLN A 242 23.40 1.69 11.71
C GLN A 242 23.29 2.57 10.46
N LEU A 243 23.45 1.96 9.29
CA LEU A 243 23.41 2.62 7.98
C LEU A 243 22.62 1.75 7.00
N GLU A 244 21.63 2.33 6.32
CA GLU A 244 20.83 1.66 5.29
C GLU A 244 20.41 2.64 4.20
N SER A 245 20.41 2.20 2.95
CA SER A 245 19.71 2.89 1.86
C SER A 245 18.23 2.50 1.91
N LEU A 246 17.34 3.48 2.04
CA LEU A 246 15.92 3.24 2.20
C LEU A 246 15.23 3.09 0.83
N TYR A 247 14.30 2.15 0.77
CA TYR A 247 13.42 1.89 -0.37
C TYR A 247 11.95 1.93 0.06
N LYS A 248 11.02 2.05 -0.89
CA LYS A 248 9.59 1.87 -0.62
C LYS A 248 9.34 0.54 0.12
N PRO A 249 8.34 0.47 1.02
CA PRO A 249 8.20 -0.63 1.96
C PRO A 249 7.67 -1.94 1.35
N TYR A 250 7.34 -1.94 0.06
CA TYR A 250 6.64 -3.04 -0.61
C TYR A 250 7.57 -4.22 -0.91
N LYS A 251 7.12 -5.42 -0.58
CA LYS A 251 7.81 -6.68 -0.86
C LYS A 251 6.85 -7.68 -1.46
N ASN A 252 7.38 -8.60 -2.25
CA ASN A 252 6.61 -9.71 -2.81
C ASN A 252 5.88 -10.52 -1.72
N SER A 253 6.52 -10.72 -0.56
CA SER A 253 5.99 -11.47 0.59
C SER A 253 4.80 -10.82 1.30
N ASP A 254 4.51 -9.54 1.02
CA ASP A 254 3.37 -8.84 1.63
C ASP A 254 2.04 -9.31 1.02
N PHE A 255 2.05 -9.80 -0.22
CA PHE A 255 0.85 -10.17 -0.97
C PHE A 255 0.33 -11.56 -0.59
N ASP A 256 1.21 -12.56 -0.64
CA ASP A 256 0.90 -13.92 -0.24
C ASP A 256 2.14 -14.63 0.32
N LYS A 257 1.94 -15.82 0.91
CA LYS A 257 3.06 -16.63 1.43
C LYS A 257 4.00 -17.11 0.32
N ALA A 258 3.53 -17.18 -0.92
CA ALA A 258 4.32 -17.60 -2.07
C ALA A 258 5.20 -16.48 -2.64
N GLY A 259 4.99 -15.23 -2.22
CA GLY A 259 5.70 -14.06 -2.71
C GLY A 259 5.37 -13.72 -4.17
N ASN A 260 4.12 -13.86 -4.61
CA ASN A 260 3.76 -13.75 -6.03
C ASN A 260 2.65 -12.73 -6.35
N PRO A 261 2.89 -11.42 -6.17
CA PRO A 261 1.89 -10.41 -6.52
C PRO A 261 1.44 -10.49 -7.98
N GLN A 262 0.15 -10.20 -8.21
CA GLN A 262 -0.38 -9.95 -9.54
C GLN A 262 0.29 -8.73 -10.17
N SER A 263 0.33 -8.69 -11.52
CA SER A 263 0.88 -7.54 -12.23
C SER A 263 0.16 -6.24 -11.85
N PRO A 264 0.88 -5.11 -11.76
CA PRO A 264 0.27 -3.82 -11.41
C PRO A 264 -0.72 -3.36 -12.48
N GLU A 265 -1.89 -2.94 -12.02
CA GLU A 265 -2.90 -2.25 -12.83
C GLU A 265 -2.74 -0.74 -12.69
N PHE A 266 -2.72 -0.02 -13.81
CA PHE A 266 -2.54 1.43 -13.85
C PHE A 266 -3.81 2.13 -14.34
N ARG A 267 -4.18 3.24 -13.70
CA ARG A 267 -5.30 4.10 -14.10
C ARG A 267 -4.91 5.56 -14.05
N GLU A 268 -5.24 6.31 -15.09
CA GLU A 268 -5.07 7.76 -15.11
C GLU A 268 -6.21 8.43 -14.34
N LEU A 269 -5.87 9.38 -13.46
CA LEU A 269 -6.84 10.29 -12.86
C LEU A 269 -6.92 11.54 -13.72
N LYS A 270 -8.04 11.70 -14.42
CA LYS A 270 -8.30 12.85 -15.29
C LYS A 270 -9.79 13.17 -15.36
N GLN A 271 -10.11 14.44 -15.55
CA GLN A 271 -11.47 14.89 -15.80
C GLN A 271 -11.47 15.98 -16.87
N GLY A 272 -12.15 15.73 -17.99
CA GLY A 272 -12.08 16.61 -19.16
C GLY A 272 -10.65 16.68 -19.69
N THR A 273 -10.10 17.89 -19.79
CA THR A 273 -8.71 18.15 -20.20
C THR A 273 -7.72 18.16 -19.03
N ALA A 274 -8.21 18.12 -17.78
CA ALA A 274 -7.35 18.18 -16.60
C ALA A 274 -6.82 16.78 -16.26
N PHE A 275 -5.49 16.64 -16.28
CA PHE A 275 -4.78 15.47 -15.76
C PHE A 275 -4.35 15.71 -14.32
N PHE A 276 -4.68 14.78 -13.42
CA PHE A 276 -4.34 14.87 -11.99
C PHE A 276 -3.13 14.00 -11.63
N GLY A 277 -3.06 12.81 -12.22
CA GLY A 277 -1.97 11.87 -12.00
C GLY A 277 -2.34 10.44 -12.29
N VAL A 278 -1.69 9.49 -11.60
CA VAL A 278 -1.78 8.07 -11.89
C VAL A 278 -1.99 7.26 -10.62
N ALA A 279 -2.91 6.31 -10.66
CA ALA A 279 -3.04 5.26 -9.68
C ALA A 279 -2.37 3.99 -10.22
N TRP A 280 -1.67 3.29 -9.33
CA TRP A 280 -1.23 1.93 -9.58
C TRP A 280 -1.63 1.03 -8.39
N GLY A 281 -1.97 -0.22 -8.67
CA GLY A 281 -2.34 -1.19 -7.65
C GLY A 281 -2.02 -2.62 -8.08
N CYS A 282 -1.36 -3.37 -7.20
CA CYS A 282 -1.17 -4.80 -7.34
C CYS A 282 -2.22 -5.51 -6.48
N LEU A 283 -2.95 -6.44 -7.08
CA LEU A 283 -3.91 -7.29 -6.35
C LEU A 283 -3.16 -8.47 -5.70
N SER A 284 -3.68 -8.97 -4.59
CA SER A 284 -3.28 -10.27 -4.05
C SER A 284 -3.39 -11.35 -5.14
N SER A 285 -2.46 -12.29 -5.13
CA SER A 285 -2.47 -13.47 -5.99
C SER A 285 -3.57 -14.45 -5.65
N ASP A 286 -4.14 -14.35 -4.45
CA ASP A 286 -5.28 -15.14 -4.01
C ASP A 286 -6.52 -14.27 -3.77
N ARG A 287 -7.60 -14.92 -3.34
CA ARG A 287 -8.85 -14.25 -2.97
C ARG A 287 -8.77 -13.57 -1.59
N LYS A 288 -7.61 -13.55 -0.95
CA LYS A 288 -7.41 -13.02 0.41
C LYS A 288 -6.94 -11.58 0.39
N LYS A 289 -7.01 -10.97 1.58
CA LYS A 289 -6.45 -9.66 1.87
C LYS A 289 -4.92 -9.74 1.93
N ILE A 290 -4.27 -8.61 1.68
CA ILE A 290 -2.83 -8.45 1.82
C ILE A 290 -2.41 -8.81 3.26
N ILE A 291 -1.34 -9.60 3.42
CA ILE A 291 -0.89 -10.10 4.72
C ILE A 291 -0.51 -8.95 5.64
N ASN A 292 0.24 -7.98 5.10
CA ASN A 292 0.65 -6.80 5.84
C ASN A 292 -0.48 -5.77 5.91
N LYS A 293 -1.09 -5.62 7.09
CA LYS A 293 -2.23 -4.73 7.35
C LYS A 293 -1.91 -3.26 7.05
N ASP A 294 -0.70 -2.81 7.35
CA ASP A 294 -0.30 -1.41 7.20
C ASP A 294 -0.14 -0.98 5.72
N LEU A 295 -0.06 -1.95 4.82
CA LEU A 295 0.11 -1.73 3.38
C LEU A 295 -1.18 -1.89 2.56
N ARG A 296 -2.30 -2.28 3.20
CA ARG A 296 -3.59 -2.54 2.55
C ARG A 296 -4.18 -1.32 1.86
N GLY A 297 -4.58 -1.51 0.62
CA GLY A 297 -5.22 -0.50 -0.22
C GLY A 297 -4.26 0.55 -0.77
N PHE A 298 -4.73 1.80 -0.85
CA PHE A 298 -4.07 2.86 -1.61
C PHE A 298 -3.68 4.05 -0.73
N LEU A 299 -2.49 4.60 -0.96
CA LEU A 299 -2.00 5.81 -0.31
C LEU A 299 -1.89 6.94 -1.33
N ILE A 300 -2.44 8.12 -1.01
CA ILE A 300 -2.25 9.31 -1.84
C ILE A 300 -0.83 9.84 -1.64
N ARG A 301 -0.17 10.17 -2.75
CA ARG A 301 1.13 10.82 -2.77
C ARG A 301 1.15 12.04 -3.68
N LYS A 302 1.47 13.22 -3.17
CA LYS A 302 1.75 14.41 -4.01
C LYS A 302 3.22 14.46 -4.34
N GLN A 303 3.56 14.33 -5.63
CA GLN A 303 4.95 14.27 -6.09
C GLN A 303 5.77 13.24 -5.27
N GLY A 304 5.12 12.12 -4.95
CA GLY A 304 5.70 11.00 -4.20
C GLY A 304 5.75 11.16 -2.68
N PHE A 305 5.44 12.33 -2.12
CA PHE A 305 5.25 12.50 -0.67
C PHE A 305 3.85 12.10 -0.23
N ALA A 306 3.73 11.30 0.83
CA ALA A 306 2.44 10.84 1.33
C ALA A 306 1.54 11.98 1.84
N ILE A 307 0.24 11.89 1.57
CA ILE A 307 -0.79 12.76 2.12
C ILE A 307 -1.84 11.91 2.79
N GLY A 308 -2.18 12.25 4.03
CA GLY A 308 -3.20 11.53 4.80
C GLY A 308 -2.81 10.08 5.06
N LYS A 309 -3.83 9.22 5.16
CA LYS A 309 -3.69 7.80 5.46
C LYS A 309 -4.50 6.95 4.48
N ARG A 310 -4.22 5.65 4.43
CA ARG A 310 -4.89 4.70 3.53
C ARG A 310 -6.37 4.57 3.84
N GLU A 311 -6.74 4.64 5.13
CA GLU A 311 -8.13 4.53 5.59
C GLU A 311 -9.00 5.68 5.09
N SER A 312 -8.41 6.84 4.77
CA SER A 312 -9.16 7.96 4.19
C SER A 312 -9.66 7.65 2.77
N ILE A 313 -9.06 6.69 2.09
CA ILE A 313 -9.32 6.39 0.67
C ILE A 313 -10.41 5.34 0.51
N VAL A 314 -10.60 4.47 1.49
CA VAL A 314 -11.55 3.37 1.39
C VAL A 314 -12.99 3.84 1.19
N ASN A 315 -13.31 5.04 1.67
CA ASN A 315 -14.62 5.68 1.50
C ASN A 315 -14.98 5.98 0.03
N TYR A 316 -14.01 5.96 -0.88
CA TYR A 316 -14.25 6.15 -2.32
C TYR A 316 -14.44 4.83 -3.08
N PHE A 317 -14.21 3.68 -2.43
CA PHE A 317 -14.40 2.35 -3.01
C PHE A 317 -15.85 1.89 -2.84
N PRO A 318 -16.54 1.45 -3.90
CA PRO A 318 -17.95 1.03 -3.82
C PRO A 318 -18.24 -0.05 -2.77
N ARG A 319 -17.31 -1.00 -2.60
CA ARG A 319 -17.41 -2.10 -1.63
C ARG A 319 -16.47 -1.94 -0.43
N ALA A 320 -16.02 -0.71 -0.15
CA ALA A 320 -15.13 -0.37 0.95
C ALA A 320 -13.97 -1.39 1.09
N ASN A 321 -13.80 -1.98 2.27
CA ASN A 321 -12.66 -2.84 2.61
C ASN A 321 -12.61 -4.17 1.82
N THR A 322 -13.74 -4.64 1.26
CA THR A 322 -13.83 -6.00 0.68
C THR A 322 -12.79 -6.25 -0.40
N PHE A 323 -12.64 -5.33 -1.34
CA PHE A 323 -11.60 -5.40 -2.37
C PHE A 323 -10.43 -4.47 -2.09
N PHE A 324 -10.65 -3.35 -1.40
CA PHE A 324 -9.59 -2.42 -1.04
C PHE A 324 -8.46 -3.10 -0.26
N ASP A 325 -8.78 -3.94 0.72
CA ASP A 325 -7.78 -4.65 1.54
C ASP A 325 -6.98 -5.72 0.78
N ARG A 326 -7.38 -6.03 -0.46
CA ARG A 326 -6.70 -7.00 -1.32
C ARG A 326 -5.66 -6.35 -2.23
N TYR A 327 -5.56 -5.03 -2.22
CA TYR A 327 -4.57 -4.29 -3.01
C TYR A 327 -3.40 -3.79 -2.15
N ILE A 328 -2.24 -3.65 -2.78
CA ILE A 328 -1.22 -2.66 -2.39
C ILE A 328 -1.09 -1.68 -3.56
N GLY A 329 -1.26 -0.39 -3.30
CA GLY A 329 -1.15 0.63 -4.34
C GLY A 329 -0.89 2.03 -3.84
N GLU A 330 -0.70 2.95 -4.80
CA GLU A 330 -0.56 4.39 -4.56
C GLU A 330 -1.36 5.18 -5.60
N ILE A 331 -1.85 6.35 -5.17
CA ILE A 331 -2.48 7.36 -6.03
C ILE A 331 -1.54 8.56 -6.08
N ILE A 332 -0.82 8.72 -7.18
CA ILE A 332 0.23 9.71 -7.33
C ILE A 332 -0.35 10.94 -8.02
N ILE A 333 -0.42 12.04 -7.29
CA ILE A 333 -0.82 13.36 -7.79
C ILE A 333 0.42 14.07 -8.30
N VAL A 334 0.42 14.39 -9.60
CA VAL A 334 1.48 15.17 -10.25
C VAL A 334 1.02 16.54 -10.69
N ASN A 335 -0.30 16.76 -10.78
CA ASN A 335 -0.86 18.07 -11.07
C ASN A 335 -0.36 19.09 -10.05
N THR A 336 0.12 20.20 -10.61
CA THR A 336 0.81 21.24 -9.88
C THR A 336 -0.16 22.05 -9.02
N ASP A 337 -1.38 22.24 -9.49
CA ASP A 337 -2.36 23.16 -8.90
C ASP A 337 -3.18 22.51 -7.77
N ILE A 338 -3.00 21.20 -7.55
CA ILE A 338 -3.57 20.48 -6.39
C ILE A 338 -2.61 20.62 -5.21
N LEU A 339 -3.01 21.36 -4.18
CA LEU A 339 -2.17 21.65 -3.02
C LEU A 339 -2.59 20.81 -1.81
N PRO A 340 -1.65 20.17 -1.08
CA PRO A 340 -1.94 19.63 0.25
C PRO A 340 -2.23 20.77 1.23
N ASN A 341 -3.07 20.51 2.22
CA ASN A 341 -3.27 21.45 3.32
C ASN A 341 -2.05 21.55 4.24
N ALA A 342 -2.06 22.53 5.15
CA ALA A 342 -0.96 22.82 6.08
C ALA A 342 -0.49 21.60 6.90
N SER A 343 -1.43 20.78 7.36
CA SER A 343 -1.17 19.55 8.12
C SER A 343 -0.84 18.32 7.26
N ARG A 344 -0.89 18.45 5.92
CA ARG A 344 -0.60 17.39 4.94
C ARG A 344 -1.41 16.10 5.14
N ASN A 345 -2.59 16.22 5.74
CA ASN A 345 -3.51 15.10 5.95
C ASN A 345 -4.62 15.04 4.90
N ASP A 346 -4.80 16.09 4.10
CA ASP A 346 -5.71 16.14 2.95
C ASP A 346 -5.25 17.22 1.96
N ILE A 347 -5.98 17.35 0.85
CA ILE A 347 -5.87 18.39 -0.18
C ILE A 347 -6.68 19.63 0.25
N GLU A 348 -6.19 20.83 -0.07
CA GLU A 348 -6.90 22.09 0.14
C GLU A 348 -8.21 22.18 -0.64
N TYR A 349 -9.24 22.77 -0.01
CA TYR A 349 -10.55 22.96 -0.63
C TYR A 349 -10.45 23.82 -1.90
N SER A 350 -10.78 23.22 -3.03
CA SER A 350 -10.75 23.85 -4.35
C SER A 350 -11.68 23.11 -5.33
N ALA A 351 -11.98 23.74 -6.47
CA ALA A 351 -12.69 23.09 -7.56
C ALA A 351 -11.90 21.86 -8.07
N LEU A 352 -10.57 21.97 -8.19
CA LEU A 352 -9.70 20.88 -8.62
C LEU A 352 -9.71 19.70 -7.64
N ARG A 353 -9.76 19.96 -6.31
CA ARG A 353 -9.93 18.90 -5.30
C ARG A 353 -11.20 18.08 -5.56
N THR A 354 -12.30 18.77 -5.84
CA THR A 354 -13.60 18.11 -6.12
C THR A 354 -13.50 17.26 -7.39
N SER A 355 -12.93 17.81 -8.46
CA SER A 355 -12.69 17.09 -9.71
C SER A 355 -11.77 15.88 -9.54
N PHE A 356 -10.72 16.01 -8.74
CA PHE A 356 -9.81 14.91 -8.40
C PHE A 356 -10.54 13.78 -7.69
N TYR A 357 -11.31 14.07 -6.63
CA TYR A 357 -12.03 13.04 -5.88
C TYR A 357 -13.14 12.37 -6.69
N ASN A 358 -13.78 13.10 -7.61
CA ASN A 358 -14.70 12.51 -8.58
C ASN A 358 -13.98 11.52 -9.51
N SER A 359 -12.82 11.90 -10.05
CA SER A 359 -12.00 11.00 -10.87
C SER A 359 -11.48 9.80 -10.07
N LEU A 360 -11.13 10.01 -8.79
CA LEU A 360 -10.69 8.94 -7.90
C LEU A 360 -11.80 7.91 -7.67
N THR A 361 -13.05 8.36 -7.48
CA THR A 361 -14.20 7.46 -7.29
C THR A 361 -14.41 6.55 -8.50
N GLU A 362 -14.27 7.09 -9.71
CA GLU A 362 -14.37 6.30 -10.95
C GLU A 362 -13.21 5.29 -11.07
N VAL A 363 -11.99 5.70 -10.74
CA VAL A 363 -10.83 4.80 -10.72
C VAL A 363 -10.98 3.70 -9.66
N ALA A 364 -11.47 4.04 -8.47
CA ALA A 364 -11.74 3.09 -7.40
C ALA A 364 -12.76 2.03 -7.83
N LYS A 365 -13.83 2.44 -8.51
CA LYS A 365 -14.80 1.52 -9.12
C LYS A 365 -14.14 0.54 -10.10
N GLN A 366 -13.21 1.01 -10.94
CA GLN A 366 -12.51 0.14 -11.88
C GLN A 366 -11.59 -0.87 -11.17
N TYR A 367 -10.93 -0.49 -10.07
CA TYR A 367 -10.17 -1.45 -9.26
C TYR A 367 -11.09 -2.49 -8.59
N ASP A 368 -12.27 -2.07 -8.11
CA ASP A 368 -13.30 -2.98 -7.60
C ASP A 368 -13.73 -4.00 -8.67
N GLU A 369 -13.99 -3.55 -9.90
CA GLU A 369 -14.36 -4.41 -11.03
C GLU A 369 -13.25 -5.41 -11.39
N ILE A 370 -11.98 -5.03 -11.30
CA ILE A 370 -10.83 -5.93 -11.52
C ILE A 370 -10.81 -7.02 -10.44
N ALA A 371 -10.92 -6.64 -9.17
CA ALA A 371 -10.88 -7.59 -8.05
C ALA A 371 -12.07 -8.54 -8.07
N GLU A 372 -13.26 -8.04 -8.42
CA GLU A 372 -14.48 -8.83 -8.60
C GLU A 372 -14.33 -9.83 -9.75
N LYS A 373 -13.83 -9.38 -10.91
CA LYS A 373 -13.57 -10.27 -12.05
C LYS A 373 -12.56 -11.35 -11.67
N PHE A 374 -11.45 -10.99 -11.04
CA PHE A 374 -10.44 -11.93 -10.59
C PHE A 374 -11.01 -12.96 -9.61
N GLN A 375 -11.82 -12.52 -8.63
CA GLN A 375 -12.49 -13.41 -7.68
C GLN A 375 -13.45 -14.39 -8.38
N ASN A 376 -14.22 -13.92 -9.35
CA ASN A 376 -15.15 -14.76 -10.10
C ASN A 376 -14.42 -15.77 -11.00
N ASP A 377 -13.32 -15.37 -11.63
CA ASP A 377 -12.48 -16.24 -12.46
C ASP A 377 -11.84 -17.35 -11.62
N GLU A 378 -11.22 -17.01 -10.47
CA GLU A 378 -10.63 -17.99 -9.56
C GLU A 378 -11.67 -18.98 -9.01
N LYS A 379 -12.85 -18.50 -8.61
CA LYS A 379 -13.97 -19.37 -8.19
C LYS A 379 -14.45 -20.29 -9.32
N ALA A 380 -14.38 -19.83 -10.57
CA ALA A 380 -14.76 -20.66 -11.70
C ALA A 380 -13.75 -21.78 -11.92
N ASP A 381 -12.46 -21.46 -11.83
CA ASP A 381 -11.35 -22.43 -11.94
C ASP A 381 -11.39 -23.46 -10.81
N GLU A 382 -11.62 -23.04 -9.57
CA GLU A 382 -11.79 -23.93 -8.42
C GLU A 382 -12.91 -24.93 -8.64
N VAL A 383 -14.08 -24.48 -9.09
CA VAL A 383 -15.21 -25.39 -9.33
C VAL A 383 -14.93 -26.35 -10.48
N LEU A 384 -14.23 -25.92 -11.54
CA LEU A 384 -13.79 -26.85 -12.58
C LEU A 384 -12.84 -27.92 -12.05
N ALA A 385 -11.88 -27.53 -11.21
CA ALA A 385 -10.95 -28.46 -10.59
C ALA A 385 -11.66 -29.44 -9.64
N GLU A 386 -12.65 -28.98 -8.85
CA GLU A 386 -13.50 -29.84 -8.03
C GLU A 386 -14.31 -30.84 -8.88
N MET A 387 -14.87 -30.39 -10.01
CA MET A 387 -15.58 -31.30 -10.92
C MET A 387 -14.63 -32.33 -11.53
N ALA A 388 -13.40 -31.94 -11.90
CA ALA A 388 -12.41 -32.86 -12.43
C ALA A 388 -12.03 -33.95 -11.42
N GLU A 389 -11.81 -33.60 -10.15
CA GLU A 389 -11.55 -34.58 -9.09
C GLU A 389 -12.75 -35.51 -8.84
N LYS A 390 -13.99 -34.96 -8.86
CA LYS A 390 -15.20 -35.81 -8.77
C LYS A 390 -15.29 -36.80 -9.93
N ILE A 391 -15.01 -36.37 -11.16
CA ILE A 391 -14.99 -37.25 -12.34
C ILE A 391 -13.90 -38.33 -12.19
N LYS A 392 -12.69 -37.98 -11.73
CA LYS A 392 -11.62 -38.96 -11.47
C LYS A 392 -12.05 -40.01 -10.44
N LYS A 393 -12.62 -39.57 -9.31
CA LYS A 393 -13.14 -40.45 -8.25
C LYS A 393 -14.24 -41.38 -8.80
N LEU A 394 -15.24 -40.83 -9.47
CA LEU A 394 -16.33 -41.60 -10.08
C LEU A 394 -15.82 -42.59 -11.13
N ASN A 395 -14.84 -42.22 -11.94
CA ASN A 395 -14.25 -43.12 -12.93
C ASN A 395 -13.56 -44.33 -12.26
N LEU A 396 -12.85 -44.11 -11.15
CA LEU A 396 -12.23 -45.19 -10.37
C LEU A 396 -13.30 -46.11 -9.74
N GLU A 397 -14.32 -45.54 -9.10
CA GLU A 397 -15.39 -46.31 -8.47
C GLU A 397 -16.19 -47.13 -9.49
N VAL A 398 -16.50 -46.56 -10.66
CA VAL A 398 -17.17 -47.27 -11.75
C VAL A 398 -16.29 -48.39 -12.31
N SER A 399 -14.97 -48.17 -12.37
CA SER A 399 -14.02 -49.20 -12.78
C SER A 399 -14.00 -50.38 -11.81
N GLN A 400 -14.07 -50.12 -10.50
CA GLN A 400 -14.04 -51.14 -9.44
C GLN A 400 -15.39 -51.86 -9.24
N ASN A 401 -16.52 -51.17 -9.43
CA ASN A 401 -17.85 -51.65 -9.03
C ASN A 401 -18.78 -51.98 -10.22
N GLN A 402 -18.23 -52.45 -11.34
CA GLN A 402 -18.97 -52.68 -12.59
C GLN A 402 -20.20 -53.61 -12.48
N GLN A 403 -20.26 -54.45 -11.45
CA GLN A 403 -21.36 -55.42 -11.23
C GLN A 403 -22.30 -55.04 -10.08
N ASN A 404 -22.02 -53.98 -9.32
CA ASN A 404 -22.83 -53.58 -8.17
C ASN A 404 -23.89 -52.54 -8.62
N SER A 405 -25.10 -53.00 -8.91
CA SER A 405 -26.19 -52.15 -9.40
C SER A 405 -26.52 -50.99 -8.46
N SER A 406 -26.48 -51.21 -7.14
CA SER A 406 -26.83 -50.18 -6.15
C SER A 406 -25.81 -49.04 -6.15
N LEU A 407 -24.51 -49.35 -6.18
CA LEU A 407 -23.44 -48.35 -6.29
C LEU A 407 -23.49 -47.63 -7.65
N LEU A 408 -23.77 -48.35 -8.75
CA LEU A 408 -23.90 -47.72 -10.06
C LEU A 408 -25.08 -46.74 -10.16
N LEU A 409 -26.18 -47.01 -9.44
CA LEU A 409 -27.32 -46.08 -9.32
C LEU A 409 -26.94 -44.80 -8.59
N MET A 410 -26.21 -44.90 -7.47
CA MET A 410 -25.67 -43.74 -6.75
C MET A 410 -24.72 -42.91 -7.64
N ASN A 411 -23.77 -43.59 -8.29
CA ASN A 411 -22.82 -42.94 -9.20
C ASN A 411 -23.52 -42.29 -10.40
N ASN A 412 -24.67 -42.82 -10.86
CA ASN A 412 -25.46 -42.19 -11.93
C ASN A 412 -26.08 -40.85 -11.49
N VAL A 413 -26.51 -40.73 -10.23
CA VAL A 413 -27.06 -39.48 -9.70
C VAL A 413 -25.95 -38.44 -9.59
N GLU A 414 -24.80 -38.82 -9.03
CA GLU A 414 -23.66 -37.91 -8.87
C GLU A 414 -23.11 -37.41 -10.20
N ILE A 415 -22.86 -38.31 -11.17
CA ILE A 415 -22.31 -37.90 -12.48
C ILE A 415 -23.28 -36.97 -13.23
N LYS A 416 -24.60 -37.16 -13.09
CA LYS A 416 -25.59 -36.25 -13.68
C LYS A 416 -25.55 -34.88 -13.03
N GLY A 417 -25.29 -34.80 -11.73
CA GLY A 417 -25.04 -33.54 -11.02
C GLY A 417 -23.83 -32.80 -11.58
N VAL A 418 -22.73 -33.53 -11.80
CA VAL A 418 -21.50 -32.99 -12.43
C VAL A 418 -21.77 -32.49 -13.85
N ILE A 419 -22.42 -33.30 -14.70
CA ILE A 419 -22.79 -32.94 -16.07
C ILE A 419 -23.63 -31.66 -16.09
N LYS A 420 -24.65 -31.58 -15.23
CA LYS A 420 -25.51 -30.40 -15.12
C LYS A 420 -24.71 -29.15 -14.75
N THR A 421 -23.83 -29.25 -13.76
CA THR A 421 -23.00 -28.14 -13.29
C THR A 421 -22.06 -27.63 -14.38
N LEU A 422 -21.39 -28.54 -15.09
CA LEU A 422 -20.51 -28.19 -16.22
C LEU A 422 -21.30 -27.57 -17.37
N PHE A 423 -22.44 -28.16 -17.73
CA PHE A 423 -23.31 -27.65 -18.79
C PHE A 423 -23.81 -26.24 -18.50
N ASP A 424 -24.29 -25.99 -17.28
CA ASP A 424 -24.81 -24.68 -16.88
C ASP A 424 -23.71 -23.61 -16.91
N ARG A 425 -22.48 -23.93 -16.47
CA ARG A 425 -21.33 -23.01 -16.54
C ARG A 425 -20.91 -22.67 -17.96
N ILE A 426 -20.85 -23.68 -18.83
CA ILE A 426 -20.52 -23.49 -20.26
C ILE A 426 -21.60 -22.62 -20.93
N LYS A 427 -22.89 -22.91 -20.68
CA LYS A 427 -24.01 -22.19 -21.27
C LYS A 427 -24.09 -20.74 -20.81
N THR A 428 -23.87 -20.49 -19.52
CA THR A 428 -23.94 -19.14 -18.92
C THR A 428 -22.68 -18.31 -19.16
N LYS A 429 -21.65 -18.87 -19.81
CA LYS A 429 -20.34 -18.23 -20.03
C LYS A 429 -19.65 -17.76 -18.74
N ARG A 430 -19.86 -18.47 -17.63
CA ARG A 430 -19.24 -18.17 -16.32
C ARG A 430 -17.88 -18.86 -16.18
N LEU A 431 -17.02 -18.68 -17.18
CA LEU A 431 -15.70 -19.30 -17.29
C LEU A 431 -14.71 -18.28 -17.82
N LYS A 432 -13.47 -18.35 -17.33
CA LYS A 432 -12.36 -17.52 -17.77
C LYS A 432 -12.03 -17.80 -19.25
N GLU A 433 -11.59 -16.77 -19.96
CA GLU A 433 -11.13 -16.90 -21.34
C GLU A 433 -9.98 -17.95 -21.43
N GLY A 434 -10.14 -18.97 -22.28
CA GLY A 434 -9.22 -20.12 -22.38
C GLY A 434 -9.65 -21.38 -21.60
N THR A 435 -10.50 -21.28 -20.58
CA THR A 435 -10.95 -22.46 -19.79
C THR A 435 -12.17 -23.17 -20.36
N PHE A 436 -12.82 -22.57 -21.36
CA PHE A 436 -13.99 -23.16 -22.04
C PHE A 436 -13.67 -24.51 -22.70
N ASP A 437 -12.48 -24.68 -23.25
CA ASP A 437 -12.10 -25.92 -23.92
C ASP A 437 -11.83 -27.03 -22.89
N SER A 438 -11.16 -26.71 -21.79
CA SER A 438 -11.01 -27.61 -20.64
C SER A 438 -12.37 -28.02 -20.06
N ALA A 439 -13.30 -27.08 -19.90
CA ALA A 439 -14.64 -27.37 -19.40
C ALA A 439 -15.44 -28.28 -20.35
N LYS A 440 -15.37 -28.05 -21.68
CA LYS A 440 -16.00 -28.92 -22.68
C LYS A 440 -15.36 -30.32 -22.70
N ALA A 441 -14.04 -30.41 -22.56
CA ALA A 441 -13.34 -31.69 -22.47
C ALA A 441 -13.78 -32.47 -21.22
N LEU A 442 -13.89 -31.81 -20.07
CA LEU A 442 -14.41 -32.39 -18.83
C LEU A 442 -15.87 -32.86 -18.99
N LEU A 443 -16.73 -32.03 -19.60
CA LEU A 443 -18.13 -32.40 -19.85
C LEU A 443 -18.22 -33.67 -20.69
N LYS A 444 -17.40 -33.78 -21.75
CA LYS A 444 -17.33 -34.98 -22.59
C LYS A 444 -16.89 -36.21 -21.78
N GLN A 445 -15.88 -36.08 -20.93
CA GLN A 445 -15.45 -37.20 -20.07
C GLN A 445 -16.56 -37.62 -19.09
N ALA A 446 -17.29 -36.66 -18.52
CA ALA A 446 -18.41 -36.96 -17.63
C ALA A 446 -19.56 -37.67 -18.36
N GLU A 447 -19.89 -37.25 -19.58
CA GLU A 447 -20.89 -37.91 -20.44
C GLU A 447 -20.47 -39.34 -20.84
N ASP A 448 -19.19 -39.57 -21.10
CA ASP A 448 -18.65 -40.90 -21.39
C ASP A 448 -18.76 -41.82 -20.16
N ILE A 449 -18.47 -41.32 -18.94
CA ILE A 449 -18.70 -42.08 -17.69
C ILE A 449 -20.18 -42.40 -17.51
N ASP A 450 -21.08 -41.41 -17.68
CA ASP A 450 -22.53 -41.63 -17.53
C ASP A 450 -23.05 -42.67 -18.54
N LYS A 451 -22.48 -42.70 -19.76
CA LYS A 451 -22.79 -43.74 -20.75
C LYS A 451 -22.33 -45.13 -20.28
N ILE A 452 -21.11 -45.24 -19.73
CA ILE A 452 -20.59 -46.50 -19.17
C ILE A 452 -21.47 -46.99 -18.02
N ILE A 453 -21.85 -46.11 -17.09
CA ILE A 453 -22.74 -46.44 -15.97
C ILE A 453 -24.09 -46.96 -16.49
N ARG A 454 -24.72 -46.25 -17.44
CA ARG A 454 -26.01 -46.66 -18.01
C ARG A 454 -25.92 -48.01 -18.73
N ASP A 455 -24.82 -48.28 -19.45
CA ASP A 455 -24.59 -49.56 -20.11
C ASP A 455 -24.42 -50.70 -19.07
N ASN A 456 -23.66 -50.47 -18.00
CA ASN A 456 -23.46 -51.46 -16.93
C ASN A 456 -24.75 -51.77 -16.17
N ILE A 457 -25.57 -50.76 -15.84
CA ILE A 457 -26.89 -50.95 -15.21
C ILE A 457 -27.81 -51.79 -16.12
N LYS A 458 -27.82 -51.52 -17.44
CA LYS A 458 -28.61 -52.31 -18.39
C LYS A 458 -28.16 -53.76 -18.45
N ILE A 459 -26.85 -54.01 -18.42
CA ILE A 459 -26.29 -55.37 -18.41
C ILE A 459 -26.69 -56.10 -17.13
N ALA A 460 -26.58 -55.45 -15.98
CA ALA A 460 -26.95 -56.03 -14.68
C ALA A 460 -28.45 -56.38 -14.60
N ASN A 461 -29.33 -55.56 -15.19
CA ASN A 461 -30.78 -55.78 -15.16
C ASN A 461 -31.30 -56.78 -16.21
N THR A 462 -30.60 -57.01 -17.32
CA THR A 462 -31.10 -57.84 -18.44
C THR A 462 -30.47 -59.22 -18.55
N GLY A 463 -29.39 -59.51 -17.82
CA GLY A 463 -28.71 -60.83 -17.79
C GLY A 463 -28.11 -61.30 -19.13
N LYS A 464 -28.31 -60.57 -20.24
CA LYS A 464 -27.80 -60.91 -21.57
C LYS A 464 -26.56 -60.07 -21.89
N ARG A 465 -25.38 -60.67 -21.73
CA ARG A 465 -24.18 -60.24 -22.49
C ARG A 465 -24.53 -60.35 -23.98
N LYS A 466 -24.66 -59.22 -24.70
CA LYS A 466 -24.76 -59.24 -26.16
C LYS A 466 -23.52 -59.96 -26.72
N LYS A 467 -23.68 -61.22 -27.12
CA LYS A 467 -22.76 -61.89 -28.05
C LYS A 467 -22.87 -61.14 -29.37
N ASN A 468 -21.73 -60.66 -29.85
CA ASN A 468 -21.51 -60.04 -31.15
C ASN A 468 -22.09 -58.63 -31.34
N ALA A 469 -21.31 -57.62 -30.95
CA ALA A 469 -21.26 -56.36 -31.68
C ALA A 469 -19.81 -56.16 -32.15
N LYS A 470 -19.63 -56.04 -33.46
CA LYS A 470 -18.36 -55.70 -34.10
C LYS A 470 -17.75 -54.46 -33.43
N THR A 471 -16.42 -54.47 -33.31
CA THR A 471 -15.53 -53.39 -32.89
C THR A 471 -15.99 -52.02 -33.41
N SER A 472 -16.77 -51.31 -32.60
CA SER A 472 -16.90 -49.86 -32.68
C SER A 472 -16.17 -49.30 -31.46
N ASN A 473 -15.24 -48.36 -31.67
CA ASN A 473 -14.50 -47.62 -30.62
C ASN A 473 -15.38 -47.29 -29.41
N LYS A 474 -15.39 -48.16 -28.39
CA LYS A 474 -16.13 -47.95 -27.14
C LYS A 474 -15.13 -47.38 -26.16
N VAL A 475 -15.31 -46.11 -25.79
CA VAL A 475 -14.52 -45.41 -24.79
C VAL A 475 -14.54 -46.20 -23.48
N THR A 476 -13.35 -46.48 -22.92
CA THR A 476 -13.18 -47.23 -21.66
C THR A 476 -12.85 -46.29 -20.49
N THR A 477 -12.96 -46.78 -19.26
CA THR A 477 -12.54 -46.02 -18.05
C THR A 477 -11.04 -45.67 -18.08
N VAL A 478 -10.22 -46.47 -18.78
CA VAL A 478 -8.79 -46.20 -18.97
C VAL A 478 -8.56 -45.05 -19.95
N ASP A 479 -9.33 -45.01 -21.04
CA ASP A 479 -9.27 -43.89 -22.00
C ASP A 479 -9.70 -42.58 -21.34
N ILE A 480 -10.74 -42.63 -20.49
CA ILE A 480 -11.19 -41.47 -19.71
C ILE A 480 -10.10 -40.99 -18.75
N ALA A 481 -9.45 -41.89 -18.03
CA ALA A 481 -8.36 -41.53 -17.12
C ALA A 481 -7.20 -40.84 -17.86
N ARG A 482 -6.82 -41.36 -19.04
CA ARG A 482 -5.77 -40.76 -19.90
C ARG A 482 -6.17 -39.39 -20.45
N ASN A 483 -7.44 -39.22 -20.82
CA ASN A 483 -7.93 -37.93 -21.31
C ASN A 483 -7.97 -36.90 -20.19
N LEU A 484 -8.40 -37.29 -18.98
CA LEU A 484 -8.43 -36.41 -17.81
C LEU A 484 -7.05 -35.92 -17.39
N SER A 485 -6.00 -36.74 -17.52
CA SER A 485 -4.63 -36.31 -17.23
C SER A 485 -4.08 -35.28 -18.22
N ASN A 486 -4.66 -35.19 -19.42
CA ASN A 486 -4.25 -34.23 -20.45
C ASN A 486 -5.03 -32.91 -20.39
N ILE A 487 -6.01 -32.78 -19.48
CA ILE A 487 -6.75 -31.52 -19.30
C ILE A 487 -5.95 -30.65 -18.33
N GLU A 488 -5.39 -29.56 -18.86
CA GLU A 488 -4.75 -28.54 -18.02
C GLU A 488 -5.82 -27.76 -17.25
N LEU A 489 -5.72 -27.82 -15.92
CA LEU A 489 -6.58 -27.10 -14.98
C LEU A 489 -5.70 -26.48 -13.89
N SER A 490 -6.14 -25.34 -13.35
CA SER A 490 -5.55 -24.77 -12.16
C SER A 490 -5.64 -25.80 -11.01
N PRO A 491 -4.55 -25.99 -10.24
CA PRO A 491 -4.60 -26.89 -9.10
C PRO A 491 -5.61 -26.36 -8.08
N LEU A 492 -6.33 -27.27 -7.41
CA LEU A 492 -7.17 -26.88 -6.29
C LEU A 492 -6.32 -26.15 -5.24
N PRO A 493 -6.83 -25.07 -4.65
CA PRO A 493 -6.20 -24.49 -3.47
C PRO A 493 -6.00 -25.61 -2.46
N GLN A 494 -4.79 -25.76 -1.91
CA GLN A 494 -4.60 -26.71 -0.83
C GLN A 494 -5.48 -26.25 0.34
N ASN A 495 -6.44 -27.08 0.71
CA ASN A 495 -7.22 -26.87 1.92
C ASN A 495 -6.26 -26.69 3.09
N LYS A 496 -6.44 -25.59 3.85
CA LYS A 496 -5.67 -25.40 5.06
C LYS A 496 -6.13 -26.43 6.09
N ASN A 497 -5.18 -27.09 6.72
CA ASN A 497 -5.45 -27.89 7.89
C ASN A 497 -5.51 -26.93 9.09
N TYR A 498 -6.72 -26.53 9.46
CA TYR A 498 -6.94 -25.73 10.67
C TYR A 498 -6.90 -26.67 11.88
N GLU A 499 -5.93 -26.46 12.78
CA GLU A 499 -5.85 -27.26 14.02
C GLU A 499 -6.96 -26.93 15.03
N SER A 500 -7.72 -25.85 14.82
CA SER A 500 -8.85 -25.45 15.67
C SER A 500 -9.83 -24.54 14.91
N LEU A 501 -11.07 -24.41 15.41
CA LEU A 501 -12.02 -23.40 14.95
C LEU A 501 -11.46 -21.98 15.13
N ILE A 502 -10.73 -21.71 16.20
CA ILE A 502 -10.09 -20.40 16.42
C ILE A 502 -9.10 -20.10 15.29
N ASN A 503 -8.28 -21.07 14.89
CA ASN A 503 -7.33 -20.87 13.79
C ASN A 503 -8.04 -20.51 12.48
N LEU A 504 -9.24 -21.07 12.26
CA LEU A 504 -10.09 -20.70 11.13
C LEU A 504 -10.63 -19.27 11.27
N LEU A 505 -11.23 -18.92 12.42
CA LEU A 505 -11.82 -17.60 12.64
C LEU A 505 -10.77 -16.47 12.64
N VAL A 506 -9.56 -16.76 13.10
CA VAL A 506 -8.40 -15.85 13.01
C VAL A 506 -7.94 -15.69 11.55
N ASP A 507 -7.95 -16.76 10.74
CA ASP A 507 -7.66 -16.64 9.29
C ASP A 507 -8.73 -15.85 8.54
N LEU A 508 -9.96 -15.83 9.05
CA LEU A 508 -11.05 -14.98 8.60
C LEU A 508 -10.95 -13.52 9.11
N GLU A 509 -9.94 -13.21 9.92
CA GLU A 509 -9.72 -11.90 10.52
C GLU A 509 -10.90 -11.35 11.33
N LEU A 510 -11.72 -12.23 11.90
CA LEU A 510 -12.76 -11.83 12.82
C LEU A 510 -12.11 -11.27 14.09
N ASN A 511 -12.57 -10.11 14.56
CA ASN A 511 -12.12 -9.55 15.82
C ASN A 511 -12.76 -10.35 16.96
N ILE A 512 -11.98 -11.28 17.52
CA ILE A 512 -12.39 -12.16 18.61
C ILE A 512 -11.72 -11.66 19.88
N ASP A 513 -12.51 -11.25 20.88
CA ASP A 513 -11.97 -10.92 22.20
C ASP A 513 -11.72 -12.21 23.04
N ASN A 514 -11.01 -12.07 24.17
CA ASN A 514 -10.66 -13.21 25.02
C ASN A 514 -11.87 -14.01 25.54
N ASN A 515 -13.05 -13.39 25.68
CA ASN A 515 -14.26 -14.08 26.11
C ASN A 515 -14.88 -14.88 24.95
N GLN A 516 -14.88 -14.29 23.75
CA GLN A 516 -15.34 -14.94 22.53
C GLN A 516 -14.41 -16.12 22.15
N GLU A 517 -13.10 -16.00 22.36
CA GLU A 517 -12.14 -17.08 22.10
C GLU A 517 -12.43 -18.32 22.97
N ARG A 518 -12.75 -18.11 24.25
CA ARG A 518 -13.19 -19.20 25.14
C ARG A 518 -14.49 -19.84 24.67
N LEU A 519 -15.46 -19.04 24.25
CA LEU A 519 -16.73 -19.55 23.74
C LEU A 519 -16.53 -20.39 22.47
N PHE A 520 -15.73 -19.91 21.52
CA PHE A 520 -15.44 -20.64 20.29
C PHE A 520 -14.61 -21.91 20.53
N SER A 521 -13.72 -21.93 21.52
CA SER A 521 -13.03 -23.15 21.95
C SER A 521 -14.02 -24.22 22.43
N ILE A 522 -15.00 -23.82 23.25
CA ILE A 522 -16.04 -24.74 23.75
C ILE A 522 -16.91 -25.24 22.60
N ILE A 523 -17.30 -24.36 21.66
CA ILE A 523 -18.08 -24.76 20.49
C ILE A 523 -17.31 -25.76 19.63
N ASP A 524 -16.03 -25.51 19.40
CA ASP A 524 -15.16 -26.39 18.63
C ASP A 524 -15.07 -27.78 19.27
N GLU A 525 -14.81 -27.84 20.57
CA GLU A 525 -14.69 -29.10 21.31
C GLU A 525 -16.03 -29.87 21.37
N MET A 526 -17.12 -29.19 21.75
CA MET A 526 -18.41 -29.84 21.99
C MET A 526 -19.14 -30.26 20.72
N PHE A 527 -18.95 -29.52 19.62
CA PHE A 527 -19.75 -29.72 18.42
C PHE A 527 -18.91 -30.15 17.22
N ILE A 528 -17.80 -29.47 16.92
CA ILE A 528 -17.07 -29.74 15.68
C ILE A 528 -16.16 -30.95 15.82
N GLN A 529 -15.33 -30.99 16.88
CA GLN A 529 -14.47 -32.12 17.18
C GLN A 529 -15.28 -33.36 17.55
N ALA A 530 -16.40 -33.19 18.27
CA ALA A 530 -17.29 -34.29 18.61
C ALA A 530 -18.01 -34.91 17.39
N LEU A 531 -18.26 -34.12 16.33
CA LEU A 531 -18.82 -34.60 15.06
C LEU A 531 -17.77 -35.30 14.18
N ALA A 532 -16.48 -35.01 14.36
CA ALA A 532 -15.42 -35.52 13.51
C ALA A 532 -15.10 -37.00 13.81
N GLU A 533 -15.10 -37.85 12.79
CA GLU A 533 -14.74 -39.27 12.95
C GLU A 533 -13.23 -39.47 13.19
N ASN A 534 -12.42 -38.57 12.67
CA ASN A 534 -10.96 -38.57 12.78
C ASN A 534 -10.41 -37.17 12.46
N LYS A 535 -9.09 -37.00 12.64
CA LYS A 535 -8.41 -35.72 12.42
C LYS A 535 -8.51 -35.18 10.99
N GLN A 536 -8.56 -36.05 9.98
CA GLN A 536 -8.73 -35.62 8.59
C GLN A 536 -10.16 -35.11 8.34
N ASN A 537 -11.16 -35.82 8.87
CA ASN A 537 -12.56 -35.42 8.78
C ASN A 537 -12.82 -34.11 9.55
N TYR A 538 -12.12 -33.88 10.65
CA TYR A 538 -12.14 -32.59 11.35
C TYR A 538 -11.67 -31.44 10.46
N TYR A 539 -10.56 -31.61 9.74
CA TYR A 539 -10.10 -30.60 8.78
C TYR A 539 -11.11 -30.37 7.67
N GLU A 540 -11.77 -31.42 7.18
CA GLU A 540 -12.83 -31.31 6.17
C GLU A 540 -14.02 -30.49 6.70
N LEU A 541 -14.49 -30.77 7.93
CA LEU A 541 -15.59 -30.03 8.56
C LEU A 541 -15.28 -28.54 8.71
N LEU A 542 -14.06 -28.17 9.13
CA LEU A 542 -13.66 -26.77 9.21
C LEU A 542 -13.53 -26.10 7.83
N ASN A 543 -13.06 -26.83 6.82
CA ASN A 543 -13.02 -26.31 5.45
C ASN A 543 -14.43 -26.18 4.84
N ASP A 544 -15.36 -27.06 5.19
CA ASP A 544 -16.76 -26.95 4.79
C ASP A 544 -17.44 -25.76 5.48
N LEU A 545 -17.16 -25.53 6.77
CA LEU A 545 -17.61 -24.34 7.49
C LEU A 545 -17.07 -23.07 6.83
N LEU A 546 -15.78 -23.05 6.46
CA LEU A 546 -15.16 -21.95 5.73
C LEU A 546 -15.86 -21.69 4.38
N LYS A 547 -16.11 -22.74 3.61
CA LYS A 547 -16.80 -22.65 2.32
C LYS A 547 -18.22 -22.10 2.49
N GLU A 548 -18.94 -22.52 3.52
CA GLU A 548 -20.30 -22.04 3.78
C GLU A 548 -20.31 -20.58 4.26
N TYR A 549 -19.36 -20.18 5.11
CA TYR A 549 -19.17 -18.79 5.52
C TYR A 549 -18.89 -17.89 4.32
N GLN A 550 -17.94 -18.27 3.45
CA GLN A 550 -17.59 -17.51 2.25
C GLN A 550 -18.74 -17.43 1.23
N ARG A 551 -19.66 -18.38 1.26
CA ARG A 551 -20.87 -18.38 0.41
C ARG A 551 -21.91 -17.36 0.84
N GLN A 552 -21.92 -16.96 2.12
CA GLN A 552 -22.88 -15.97 2.65
C GLN A 552 -22.41 -14.53 2.46
N GLU A 553 -21.13 -14.30 2.15
CA GLU A 553 -20.57 -13.00 1.77
C GLU A 553 -20.67 -12.70 0.26
N ASP A 554 -21.14 -13.67 -0.54
CA ASP A 554 -21.50 -13.53 -1.96
C ASP A 554 -22.97 -13.15 -2.14
#